data_AF-A0A6F8YGP6-F1
#
_entry.id   AF-A0A6F8YGP6-F1
#
_cell.length_a   1.000
_cell.length_b   1.000
_cell.length_c   1.000
_cell.angle_alpha   90.00
_cell.angle_beta   90.00
_cell.angle_gamma   90.00
#
_symmetry.space_group_name_H-M   'P 1'
#
loop_
_entity.id
_entity.type
_entity.pdbx_description
1 polymer ?
#
loop_
_entity_poly.entity_id
_entity_poly.type
_entity_poly.pdbx_seq_one_letter_code
_entity_poly.pdbx_strand_id
1 'polypeptide(L)'
;MINASSSGGPSPRLRQAIEAAIQADVVVVAAAGNRPTDLSVTFPAAYEGVLAVGATDREGNHAAVSVTGEQVAISAPGVDIYSTSINGKYSKATGTSAATAIVAGAAALVRSRFPGLSAQEVIHRLTATATDKGPPGRDEQYGYGVLNIVAALTADVPPLASAAVSPTVSGSSAVAGPDGRDPGGRGSTVVVWVAVLVVAAAGGVAALLGIRRRRQGG
;
A
#
# COMPACT_ATOMS: atom_id res chain seq x y z
N MET A 1 6.52 16.20 -0.89
CA MET A 1 5.92 14.86 -1.16
C MET A 1 6.97 14.00 -1.82
N ILE A 2 6.90 12.67 -1.63
CA ILE A 2 7.82 11.69 -2.22
C ILE A 2 7.00 10.60 -2.91
N ASN A 3 7.36 10.26 -4.15
CA ASN A 3 6.86 9.11 -4.89
C ASN A 3 7.96 8.05 -5.01
N ALA A 4 7.71 6.84 -4.51
CA ALA A 4 8.67 5.74 -4.52
C ALA A 4 8.08 4.50 -5.21
N SER A 5 8.51 4.23 -6.44
CA SER A 5 8.04 3.10 -7.25
C SER A 5 9.10 1.99 -7.38
N SER A 6 9.79 1.70 -6.28
CA SER A 6 10.86 0.70 -6.18
C SER A 6 10.54 -0.31 -5.08
N SER A 7 10.88 -1.59 -5.31
CA SER A 7 10.78 -2.63 -4.30
C SER A 7 12.16 -3.02 -3.76
N GLY A 8 12.24 -3.28 -2.47
CA GLY A 8 13.44 -3.77 -1.79
C GLY A 8 13.11 -4.51 -0.50
N GLY A 9 14.14 -5.05 0.14
CA GLY A 9 14.01 -5.61 1.50
C GLY A 9 13.95 -4.50 2.56
N PRO A 10 13.45 -4.82 3.76
CA PRO A 10 13.48 -3.87 4.86
C PRO A 10 14.93 -3.51 5.19
N SER A 11 15.22 -2.22 5.39
CA SER A 11 16.51 -1.78 5.91
C SER A 11 16.35 -0.72 7.00
N PRO A 12 17.18 -0.73 8.07
CA PRO A 12 17.10 0.27 9.11
C PRO A 12 17.31 1.70 8.60
N ARG A 13 18.23 1.88 7.64
CA ARG A 13 18.51 3.20 7.04
C ARG A 13 17.31 3.72 6.23
N LEU A 14 16.67 2.86 5.43
CA LEU A 14 15.48 3.25 4.68
C LEU A 14 14.33 3.58 5.62
N ARG A 15 14.09 2.77 6.65
CA ARG A 15 13.07 3.03 7.67
C ARG A 15 13.29 4.39 8.34
N GLN A 16 14.50 4.66 8.81
CA GLN A 16 14.83 5.94 9.45
C GLN A 16 14.62 7.13 8.50
N ALA A 17 14.96 6.99 7.22
CA ALA A 17 14.72 8.04 6.23
C ALA A 17 13.22 8.30 5.98
N ILE A 18 12.41 7.24 5.96
CA ILE A 18 10.96 7.32 5.82
C ILE A 18 10.34 7.98 7.05
N GLU A 19 10.73 7.55 8.25
CA GLU A 19 10.28 8.14 9.52
C GLU A 19 10.63 9.64 9.60
N ALA A 20 11.85 10.02 9.21
CA ALA A 20 12.26 11.42 9.18
C ALA A 20 11.44 12.24 8.16
N ALA A 21 11.10 11.68 7.00
CA ALA A 21 10.25 12.35 6.02
C ALA A 21 8.83 12.56 6.58
N ILE A 22 8.25 11.55 7.21
CA ILE A 22 6.92 11.63 7.83
C ILE A 22 6.90 12.68 8.95
N GLN A 23 7.92 12.69 9.81
CA GLN A 23 8.09 13.70 10.88
C GLN A 23 8.24 15.13 10.33
N ALA A 24 8.77 15.28 9.12
CA ALA A 24 8.88 16.55 8.42
C ALA A 24 7.62 16.93 7.61
N ASP A 25 6.46 16.32 7.91
CA ASP A 25 5.17 16.57 7.25
C ASP A 25 5.19 16.28 5.72
N VAL A 26 5.98 15.28 5.32
CA VAL A 26 6.05 14.83 3.93
C VAL A 26 5.11 13.64 3.72
N VAL A 27 4.16 13.79 2.79
CA VAL A 27 3.41 12.64 2.26
C VAL A 27 4.36 11.76 1.46
N VAL A 28 4.52 10.51 1.90
CA VAL A 28 5.29 9.48 1.21
C VAL A 28 4.31 8.48 0.58
N VAL A 29 4.38 8.34 -0.73
CA VAL A 29 3.52 7.46 -1.52
C VAL A 29 4.39 6.38 -2.17
N ALA A 30 4.02 5.12 -2.04
CA ALA A 30 4.83 4.02 -2.56
C ALA A 30 4.02 2.89 -3.19
N ALA A 31 4.62 2.22 -4.18
CA ALA A 31 4.00 1.14 -4.94
C ALA A 31 3.90 -0.14 -4.11
N ALA A 32 2.73 -0.81 -4.11
CA ALA A 32 2.52 -2.03 -3.34
C ALA A 32 3.40 -3.21 -3.85
N GLY A 33 3.55 -3.33 -5.17
CA GLY A 33 4.29 -4.40 -5.83
C GLY A 33 3.65 -4.81 -7.17
N ASN A 34 4.37 -5.58 -7.99
CA ASN A 34 3.96 -5.96 -9.35
C ASN A 34 4.02 -7.48 -9.61
N ARG A 35 4.15 -8.29 -8.56
CA ARG A 35 4.21 -9.75 -8.67
C ARG A 35 3.07 -10.33 -7.84
N PRO A 36 1.97 -10.79 -8.45
CA PRO A 36 0.80 -11.28 -7.71
C PRO A 36 1.09 -12.54 -6.87
N THR A 37 2.24 -13.19 -7.10
CA THR A 37 2.71 -14.32 -6.29
C THR A 37 3.42 -13.89 -4.99
N ASP A 38 3.78 -12.61 -4.86
CA ASP A 38 4.36 -12.07 -3.63
C ASP A 38 3.25 -12.05 -2.56
N LEU A 39 3.52 -12.63 -1.40
CA LEU A 39 2.56 -12.77 -0.30
C LEU A 39 2.43 -11.51 0.56
N SER A 40 3.19 -10.46 0.23
CA SER A 40 3.22 -9.22 1.02
C SER A 40 3.60 -8.01 0.19
N VAL A 41 3.06 -6.87 0.60
CA VAL A 41 3.43 -5.54 0.07
C VAL A 41 4.93 -5.30 0.26
N THR A 42 5.57 -4.75 -0.79
CA THR A 42 7.01 -4.53 -0.80
C THR A 42 7.42 -3.26 -0.04
N PHE A 43 8.67 -3.19 0.43
CA PHE A 43 9.20 -1.96 1.02
C PHE A 43 9.62 -0.96 -0.06
N PRO A 44 9.40 0.36 0.14
CA PRO A 44 8.97 1.00 1.40
C PRO A 44 7.46 1.08 1.64
N ALA A 45 6.60 0.63 0.73
CA ALA A 45 5.16 0.72 0.88
C ALA A 45 4.62 0.01 2.14
N ALA A 46 5.31 -1.05 2.60
CA ALA A 46 4.96 -1.75 3.82
C ALA A 46 5.38 -1.04 5.13
N TYR A 47 6.04 0.13 5.09
CA TYR A 47 6.33 0.89 6.30
C TYR A 47 5.11 1.67 6.78
N GLU A 48 4.94 1.77 8.11
CA GLU A 48 3.90 2.57 8.73
C GLU A 48 4.00 4.04 8.31
N GLY A 49 2.84 4.67 8.09
CA GLY A 49 2.74 6.07 7.65
C GLY A 49 3.05 6.30 6.16
N VAL A 50 3.46 5.27 5.41
CA VAL A 50 3.56 5.33 3.95
C VAL A 50 2.19 5.03 3.32
N LEU A 51 1.77 5.86 2.37
CA LEU A 51 0.58 5.60 1.57
C LEU A 51 0.90 4.54 0.51
N ALA A 52 0.62 3.27 0.81
CA ALA A 52 0.82 2.15 -0.10
C ALA A 52 -0.30 2.10 -1.17
N VAL A 53 0.12 1.99 -2.43
CA VAL A 53 -0.78 2.11 -3.59
C VAL A 53 -0.85 0.83 -4.40
N GLY A 54 -2.06 0.26 -4.49
CA GLY A 54 -2.43 -0.81 -5.40
C GLY A 54 -2.79 -0.29 -6.80
N ALA A 55 -2.91 -1.19 -7.78
CA ALA A 55 -3.26 -0.86 -9.15
C ALA A 55 -4.62 -1.44 -9.57
N THR A 56 -5.38 -0.66 -10.35
CA THR A 56 -6.58 -1.12 -11.04
C THR A 56 -6.44 -1.04 -12.56
N ASP A 57 -7.31 -1.75 -13.27
CA ASP A 57 -7.57 -1.53 -14.69
C ASP A 57 -8.49 -0.30 -14.92
N ARG A 58 -8.89 -0.08 -16.18
CA ARG A 58 -9.73 1.07 -16.57
C ARG A 58 -11.17 0.95 -16.09
N GLU A 59 -11.63 -0.27 -15.83
CA GLU A 59 -12.95 -0.58 -15.27
C GLU A 59 -12.95 -0.46 -13.73
N GLY A 60 -11.78 -0.25 -13.12
CA GLY A 60 -11.59 -0.15 -11.68
C GLY A 60 -11.50 -1.51 -11.00
N ASN A 61 -11.28 -2.60 -11.73
CA ASN A 61 -10.99 -3.91 -11.14
C ASN A 61 -9.53 -3.97 -10.71
N HIS A 62 -9.24 -4.74 -9.67
CA HIS A 62 -7.89 -5.00 -9.19
C HIS A 62 -7.03 -5.57 -10.32
N ALA A 63 -5.91 -4.91 -10.59
CA ALA A 63 -5.01 -5.31 -11.67
C ALA A 63 -4.35 -6.63 -11.34
N ALA A 64 -4.31 -7.57 -12.29
CA ALA A 64 -3.72 -8.90 -12.09
C ALA A 64 -2.23 -8.86 -11.69
N VAL A 65 -1.52 -7.77 -11.98
CA VAL A 65 -0.11 -7.58 -11.57
C VAL A 65 0.05 -7.08 -10.13
N SER A 66 -1.00 -6.47 -9.56
CA SER A 66 -0.92 -5.79 -8.28
C SER A 66 -0.79 -6.79 -7.13
N VAL A 67 0.08 -6.47 -6.17
CA VAL A 67 0.21 -7.21 -4.92
C VAL A 67 -0.92 -6.79 -3.97
N THR A 68 -1.50 -7.76 -3.27
CA THR A 68 -2.49 -7.54 -2.21
C THR A 68 -1.83 -7.56 -0.83
N GLY A 69 -2.47 -6.95 0.15
CA GLY A 69 -2.10 -7.13 1.54
C GLY A 69 -2.64 -6.03 2.46
N GLU A 70 -2.56 -6.29 3.76
CA GLU A 70 -3.06 -5.39 4.80
C GLU A 70 -2.44 -3.99 4.78
N GLN A 71 -1.33 -3.74 4.06
CA GLN A 71 -0.73 -2.42 3.96
C GLN A 71 -1.33 -1.59 2.83
N VAL A 72 -1.98 -2.19 1.83
CA VAL A 72 -2.62 -1.45 0.73
C VAL A 72 -3.64 -0.48 1.32
N ALA A 73 -3.45 0.81 1.06
CA ALA A 73 -4.28 1.86 1.65
C ALA A 73 -5.23 2.48 0.62
N ILE A 74 -4.82 2.55 -0.65
CA ILE A 74 -5.67 3.05 -1.73
C ILE A 74 -5.23 2.43 -3.05
N SER A 75 -6.13 2.35 -4.02
CA SER A 75 -5.79 1.93 -5.38
C SER A 75 -6.06 3.01 -6.42
N ALA A 76 -5.34 2.95 -7.53
CA ALA A 76 -5.53 3.88 -8.65
C ALA A 76 -5.24 3.16 -9.99
N PRO A 77 -5.64 3.76 -11.14
CA PRO A 77 -5.36 3.18 -12.44
C PRO A 77 -3.87 2.90 -12.65
N GLY A 78 -3.54 1.65 -12.97
CA GLY A 78 -2.17 1.20 -13.17
C GLY A 78 -1.98 0.28 -14.38
N VAL A 79 -3.04 -0.04 -15.12
CA VAL A 79 -2.96 -0.86 -16.35
C VAL A 79 -3.08 0.03 -17.58
N ASP A 80 -2.24 -0.23 -18.59
CA ASP A 80 -2.29 0.45 -19.89
C ASP A 80 -2.13 1.98 -19.80
N ILE A 81 -1.36 2.47 -18.82
CA ILE A 81 -1.16 3.90 -18.61
C ILE A 81 -0.14 4.46 -19.60
N TYR A 82 -0.56 5.44 -20.39
CA TYR A 82 0.34 6.20 -21.26
C TYR A 82 1.04 7.30 -20.48
N SER A 83 2.35 7.42 -20.68
CA SER A 83 3.14 8.52 -20.14
C SER A 83 4.26 8.91 -21.09
N THR A 84 4.89 10.05 -20.80
CA THR A 84 6.08 10.52 -21.50
C THR A 84 7.23 9.53 -21.35
N SER A 85 8.01 9.38 -22.41
CA SER A 85 9.22 8.57 -22.49
C SER A 85 10.38 9.42 -23.03
N ILE A 86 11.58 8.84 -23.05
CA ILE A 86 12.77 9.54 -23.52
C ILE A 86 12.64 10.00 -24.98
N ASN A 87 13.39 11.05 -25.36
CA ASN A 87 13.44 11.58 -26.72
C ASN A 87 12.08 12.06 -27.26
N GLY A 88 11.25 12.66 -26.40
CA GLY A 88 9.94 13.24 -26.78
C GLY A 88 8.90 12.19 -27.18
N LYS A 89 9.10 10.92 -26.81
CA LYS A 89 8.19 9.83 -27.13
C LYS A 89 7.17 9.61 -26.02
N TYR A 90 6.22 8.71 -26.29
CA TYR A 90 5.27 8.20 -25.32
C TYR A 90 5.40 6.68 -25.24
N SER A 91 5.14 6.13 -24.07
CA SER A 91 5.10 4.69 -23.85
C SER A 91 3.93 4.33 -22.95
N LYS A 92 3.43 3.10 -23.15
CA LYS A 92 2.39 2.51 -22.32
C LYS A 92 3.03 1.57 -21.31
N ALA A 93 2.63 1.67 -20.04
CA ALA A 93 3.14 0.85 -18.95
C ALA A 93 2.00 0.28 -18.10
N THR A 94 2.25 -0.89 -17.51
CA THR A 94 1.34 -1.54 -16.56
C THR A 94 2.10 -1.84 -15.27
N GLY A 95 1.57 -1.39 -14.13
CA GLY A 95 2.11 -1.65 -12.80
C GLY A 95 1.66 -0.62 -11.76
N THR A 96 1.83 -0.99 -10.49
CA THR A 96 1.58 -0.13 -9.33
C THR A 96 2.39 1.15 -9.35
N SER A 97 3.54 1.19 -10.02
CA SER A 97 4.33 2.41 -10.24
C SER A 97 3.53 3.54 -10.90
N ALA A 98 2.68 3.23 -11.89
CA ALA A 98 1.84 4.22 -12.56
C ALA A 98 0.72 4.72 -11.62
N ALA A 99 0.10 3.80 -10.89
CA ALA A 99 -0.91 4.12 -9.88
C ALA A 99 -0.33 5.03 -8.77
N THR A 100 0.89 4.74 -8.27
CA THR A 100 1.58 5.56 -7.26
C THR A 100 1.79 6.99 -7.73
N ALA A 101 2.20 7.19 -9.00
CA ALA A 101 2.39 8.51 -9.55
C ALA A 101 1.07 9.32 -9.62
N ILE A 102 -0.04 8.66 -9.96
CA ILE A 102 -1.38 9.28 -9.97
C ILE A 102 -1.77 9.70 -8.55
N VAL A 103 -1.62 8.82 -7.56
CA VAL A 103 -1.93 9.13 -6.15
C VAL A 103 -1.03 10.25 -5.60
N ALA A 104 0.26 10.26 -5.97
CA ALA A 104 1.15 11.36 -5.61
C ALA A 104 0.69 12.70 -6.22
N GLY A 105 0.25 12.69 -7.48
CA GLY A 105 -0.36 13.88 -8.11
C GLY A 105 -1.64 14.34 -7.39
N ALA A 106 -2.50 13.40 -7.01
CA ALA A 106 -3.71 13.68 -6.23
C ALA A 106 -3.38 14.31 -4.86
N ALA A 107 -2.39 13.78 -4.14
CA ALA A 107 -1.92 14.37 -2.89
C ALA A 107 -1.40 15.82 -3.08
N ALA A 108 -0.76 16.10 -4.22
CA ALA A 108 -0.33 17.46 -4.59
C ALA A 108 -1.52 18.40 -4.72
N LEU A 109 -2.55 17.97 -5.46
CA LEU A 109 -3.76 18.75 -5.70
C LEU A 109 -4.50 19.01 -4.38
N VAL A 110 -4.60 18.00 -3.52
CA VAL A 110 -5.20 18.15 -2.18
C VAL A 110 -4.42 19.17 -1.34
N ARG A 111 -3.09 19.09 -1.26
CA ARG A 111 -2.28 20.11 -0.55
C ARG A 111 -2.41 21.50 -1.17
N SER A 112 -2.52 21.59 -2.49
CA SER A 112 -2.72 22.88 -3.16
C SER A 112 -4.08 23.50 -2.82
N ARG A 113 -5.13 22.67 -2.71
CA ARG A 113 -6.49 23.12 -2.39
C ARG A 113 -6.69 23.40 -0.90
N PHE A 114 -5.97 22.66 -0.05
CA PHE A 114 -6.06 22.72 1.41
C PHE A 114 -4.64 22.82 2.02
N PRO A 115 -4.00 24.00 1.94
CA PRO A 115 -2.59 24.17 2.32
C PRO A 115 -2.31 23.96 3.81
N GLY A 116 -3.35 24.04 4.67
CA GLY A 116 -3.23 23.81 6.11
C GLY A 116 -3.30 22.35 6.55
N LEU A 117 -3.55 21.39 5.64
CA LEU A 117 -3.56 19.97 6.00
C LEU A 117 -2.15 19.43 6.22
N SER A 118 -2.00 18.67 7.29
CA SER A 118 -0.81 17.83 7.50
C SER A 118 -0.78 16.68 6.49
N ALA A 119 0.38 16.02 6.37
CA ALA A 119 0.54 14.83 5.54
C ALA A 119 -0.44 13.72 5.91
N GLN A 120 -0.69 13.51 7.21
CA GLN A 120 -1.66 12.52 7.69
C GLN A 120 -3.09 12.89 7.29
N GLU A 121 -3.46 14.16 7.38
CA GLU A 121 -4.79 14.63 6.95
C GLU A 121 -4.97 14.56 5.43
N VAL A 122 -3.90 14.79 4.65
CA VAL A 122 -3.93 14.57 3.19
C VAL A 122 -4.17 13.10 2.87
N ILE A 123 -3.47 12.18 3.54
CA ILE A 123 -3.65 10.74 3.36
C ILE A 123 -5.08 10.33 3.75
N HIS A 124 -5.55 10.75 4.93
CA HIS A 124 -6.90 10.51 5.42
C HIS A 124 -7.96 11.00 4.43
N ARG A 125 -7.80 12.22 3.91
CA ARG A 125 -8.74 12.79 2.95
C ARG A 125 -8.79 11.99 1.66
N LEU A 126 -7.65 11.51 1.16
CA LEU A 126 -7.61 10.65 -0.04
C LEU A 126 -8.29 9.30 0.21
N THR A 127 -8.06 8.67 1.37
CA THR A 127 -8.62 7.36 1.69
C THR A 127 -10.09 7.43 2.07
N ALA A 128 -10.52 8.41 2.87
CA ALA A 128 -11.90 8.58 3.29
C ALA A 128 -12.86 8.96 2.15
N THR A 129 -12.32 9.46 1.03
CA THR A 129 -13.10 9.83 -0.16
C THR A 129 -12.94 8.84 -1.31
N ALA A 130 -12.15 7.78 -1.13
CA ALA A 130 -11.99 6.74 -2.13
C ALA A 130 -13.34 6.06 -2.42
N THR A 131 -13.51 5.62 -3.67
CA THR A 131 -14.69 4.86 -4.09
C THR A 131 -14.45 3.40 -3.73
N ASP A 132 -15.20 2.93 -2.73
CA ASP A 132 -15.16 1.54 -2.27
C ASP A 132 -15.45 0.56 -3.42
N LYS A 133 -14.63 -0.48 -3.50
CA LYS A 133 -14.64 -1.53 -4.52
C LYS A 133 -14.21 -2.84 -3.86
N GLY A 134 -14.82 -3.95 -4.29
CA GLY A 134 -14.58 -5.25 -3.68
C GLY A 134 -15.52 -5.50 -2.50
N PRO A 135 -15.07 -6.24 -1.46
CA PRO A 135 -15.81 -6.38 -0.22
C PRO A 135 -16.07 -5.01 0.43
N PRO A 136 -17.25 -4.76 1.03
CA PRO A 136 -17.54 -3.47 1.65
C PRO A 136 -16.53 -3.08 2.73
N GLY A 137 -16.08 -1.83 2.68
CA GLY A 137 -15.11 -1.27 3.61
C GLY A 137 -13.68 -1.51 3.18
N ARG A 138 -12.75 -1.58 4.15
CA ARG A 138 -11.34 -1.73 3.84
C ARG A 138 -11.00 -3.19 3.54
N ASP A 139 -10.31 -3.42 2.42
CA ASP A 139 -9.85 -4.74 2.00
C ASP A 139 -8.38 -4.75 1.54
N GLU A 140 -7.81 -5.94 1.33
CA GLU A 140 -6.40 -6.12 0.97
C GLU A 140 -6.10 -5.87 -0.51
N GLN A 141 -7.12 -5.79 -1.38
CA GLN A 141 -6.97 -5.55 -2.82
C GLN A 141 -7.04 -4.05 -3.13
N TYR A 142 -8.04 -3.34 -2.58
CA TYR A 142 -8.28 -1.93 -2.89
C TYR A 142 -7.88 -0.99 -1.76
N GLY A 143 -7.60 -1.49 -0.56
CA GLY A 143 -7.41 -0.65 0.62
C GLY A 143 -8.74 0.00 1.00
N TYR A 144 -8.79 1.32 1.07
CA TYR A 144 -10.06 2.06 1.26
C TYR A 144 -10.85 2.25 -0.05
N GLY A 145 -10.34 1.76 -1.18
CA GLY A 145 -11.01 1.84 -2.47
C GLY A 145 -10.16 2.50 -3.56
N VAL A 146 -10.81 2.83 -4.68
CA VAL A 146 -10.19 3.48 -5.82
C VAL A 146 -10.21 5.00 -5.66
N LEU A 147 -9.07 5.65 -5.91
CA LEU A 147 -8.91 7.10 -5.84
C LEU A 147 -10.04 7.84 -6.56
N ASN A 148 -10.74 8.71 -5.83
CA ASN A 148 -11.71 9.66 -6.37
C ASN A 148 -11.23 11.09 -6.13
N ILE A 149 -10.51 11.64 -7.10
CA ILE A 149 -9.90 12.98 -6.96
C ILE A 149 -10.95 14.09 -6.84
N VAL A 150 -12.13 13.94 -7.45
CA VAL A 150 -13.20 14.94 -7.35
C VAL A 150 -13.70 14.98 -5.90
N ALA A 151 -14.06 13.84 -5.34
CA ALA A 151 -14.49 13.75 -3.93
C ALA A 151 -13.40 14.23 -2.97
N ALA A 152 -12.14 13.86 -3.20
CA ALA A 152 -11.01 14.34 -2.41
C ALA A 152 -10.86 15.88 -2.47
N LEU A 153 -11.26 16.55 -3.54
CA LEU A 153 -11.16 18.00 -3.66
C LEU A 153 -12.42 18.75 -3.19
N THR A 154 -13.58 18.10 -3.12
CA THR A 154 -14.88 18.78 -2.90
C THR A 154 -15.62 18.35 -1.64
N ALA A 155 -15.39 17.14 -1.12
CA ALA A 155 -16.13 16.63 0.04
C ALA A 155 -15.75 17.38 1.33
N ASP A 156 -16.69 17.50 2.26
CA ASP A 156 -16.37 17.82 3.64
C ASP A 156 -15.89 16.54 4.33
N VAL A 157 -14.68 16.55 4.87
CA VAL A 157 -14.04 15.36 5.46
C VAL A 157 -13.70 15.72 6.90
N PRO A 158 -14.33 15.07 7.89
CA PRO A 158 -14.02 15.29 9.29
C PRO A 158 -12.52 15.03 9.57
N PRO A 159 -11.84 15.93 10.31
CA PRO A 159 -10.45 15.71 10.71
C PRO A 159 -10.29 14.40 11.50
N LEU A 160 -9.10 13.79 11.44
CA LEU A 160 -8.78 12.56 12.18
C LEU A 160 -9.05 12.70 13.68
N ALA A 161 -8.74 13.87 14.25
CA ALA A 161 -8.98 14.17 15.66
C ALA A 161 -10.47 14.22 16.03
N SER A 162 -11.38 14.50 15.08
CA SER A 162 -12.82 14.53 15.33
C SER A 162 -13.46 13.14 15.20
N ALA A 163 -12.90 12.26 14.37
CA ALA A 163 -13.36 10.88 14.23
C ALA A 163 -13.10 10.05 15.52
N ALA A 164 -12.04 10.37 16.26
CA ALA A 164 -11.71 9.70 17.53
C ALA A 164 -12.60 10.09 18.73
N VAL A 165 -13.45 11.13 18.58
CA VAL A 165 -14.18 11.76 19.71
C VAL A 165 -15.71 11.63 19.56
N SER A 166 -16.21 10.80 18.64
CA SER A 166 -17.64 10.47 18.61
C SER A 166 -18.03 9.51 19.76
N PRO A 167 -19.21 9.69 20.38
CA PRO A 167 -19.40 9.45 21.80
C PRO A 167 -19.57 7.97 22.15
N THR A 168 -18.91 7.54 23.23
CA THR A 168 -19.31 6.41 24.06
C THR A 168 -20.80 6.57 24.39
N VAL A 169 -21.62 5.69 23.83
CA VAL A 169 -23.04 5.62 24.15
C VAL A 169 -23.14 5.14 25.60
N SER A 170 -23.33 6.09 26.53
CA SER A 170 -23.76 5.80 27.90
C SER A 170 -25.22 5.33 27.84
N GLY A 171 -25.46 4.07 28.18
CA GLY A 171 -26.80 3.58 28.49
C GLY A 171 -26.94 2.07 28.43
N SER A 172 -26.69 1.38 29.54
CA SER A 172 -27.69 0.45 30.10
C SER A 172 -27.23 -0.05 31.47
N SER A 173 -27.86 0.51 32.51
CA SER A 173 -27.92 -0.10 33.83
C SER A 173 -28.83 -1.33 33.76
N ALA A 174 -28.33 -2.50 34.12
CA ALA A 174 -29.15 -3.62 34.56
C ALA A 174 -28.48 -4.32 35.74
N VAL A 175 -29.27 -4.48 36.78
CA VAL A 175 -28.97 -4.99 38.12
C VAL A 175 -29.03 -6.52 38.16
N ALA A 176 -28.04 -7.10 38.86
CA ALA A 176 -27.99 -8.33 39.67
C ALA A 176 -28.48 -9.71 39.16
N GLY A 177 -27.61 -10.70 39.41
CA GLY A 177 -27.94 -12.10 39.69
C GLY A 177 -26.67 -12.97 39.70
N PRO A 178 -26.26 -13.59 40.82
CA PRO A 178 -25.10 -14.47 40.85
C PRO A 178 -25.52 -15.89 40.47
N ASP A 179 -24.71 -16.59 39.69
CA ASP A 179 -24.60 -18.04 39.83
C ASP A 179 -23.33 -18.56 39.20
N GLY A 180 -22.72 -19.50 39.92
CA GLY A 180 -21.40 -20.04 39.65
C GLY A 180 -21.35 -20.98 38.45
N ARG A 181 -20.16 -21.06 37.87
CA ARG A 181 -19.42 -22.31 37.62
C ARG A 181 -18.08 -21.97 36.97
N ASP A 182 -17.02 -22.27 37.71
CA ASP A 182 -15.70 -22.56 37.16
C ASP A 182 -15.80 -23.91 36.42
N PRO A 183 -15.22 -24.05 35.21
CA PRO A 183 -13.93 -24.71 35.19
C PRO A 183 -12.95 -24.16 34.15
N GLY A 184 -11.75 -23.82 34.62
CA GLY A 184 -10.50 -24.45 34.17
C GLY A 184 -10.11 -24.29 32.70
N GLY A 185 -9.09 -23.47 32.46
CA GLY A 185 -8.42 -23.41 31.15
C GLY A 185 -7.18 -22.53 31.15
N ARG A 186 -6.11 -22.98 31.82
CA ARG A 186 -4.79 -22.35 31.79
C ARG A 186 -4.17 -22.45 30.39
N GLY A 187 -3.50 -21.38 29.98
CA GLY A 187 -2.18 -21.49 29.37
C GLY A 187 -2.12 -21.43 27.85
N SER A 188 -1.88 -20.22 27.37
CA SER A 188 -1.26 -19.90 26.08
C SER A 188 0.01 -20.69 25.78
N THR A 189 0.08 -21.30 24.59
CA THR A 189 1.33 -21.74 23.94
C THR A 189 1.23 -21.45 22.44
N VAL A 190 1.81 -20.33 22.00
CA VAL A 190 2.09 -20.07 20.58
C VAL A 190 3.48 -20.66 20.30
N VAL A 191 3.52 -21.73 19.50
CA VAL A 191 4.77 -22.34 19.01
C VAL A 191 5.17 -21.65 17.72
N VAL A 192 6.34 -21.03 17.74
CA VAL A 192 7.01 -20.43 16.57
C VAL A 192 7.61 -21.54 15.71
N TRP A 193 7.37 -21.51 14.40
CA TRP A 193 8.16 -22.27 13.44
C TRP A 193 8.96 -21.32 12.54
N VAL A 194 10.28 -21.39 12.66
CA VAL A 194 11.22 -20.86 11.67
C VAL A 194 11.71 -22.07 10.86
N ALA A 195 11.57 -21.99 9.53
CA ALA A 195 12.31 -22.85 8.62
C ALA A 195 12.82 -22.00 7.45
N VAL A 196 14.15 -21.89 7.37
CA VAL A 196 14.92 -21.39 6.23
C VAL A 196 15.55 -22.59 5.52
N LEU A 197 15.66 -22.56 4.18
CA LEU A 197 16.80 -23.01 3.33
C LEU A 197 16.35 -23.06 1.85
N VAL A 198 16.75 -22.12 0.98
CA VAL A 198 17.97 -22.05 0.11
C VAL A 198 18.20 -23.28 -0.78
N VAL A 199 17.75 -23.20 -2.06
CA VAL A 199 18.40 -23.70 -3.30
C VAL A 199 17.74 -22.92 -4.46
N ALA A 200 18.38 -22.04 -5.24
CA ALA A 200 19.18 -22.41 -6.40
C ALA A 200 19.91 -21.17 -6.97
N ALA A 201 21.15 -20.94 -6.54
CA ALA A 201 22.10 -20.06 -7.22
C ALA A 201 23.31 -20.90 -7.67
N ALA A 202 23.08 -21.85 -8.57
CA ALA A 202 24.16 -22.63 -9.20
C ALA A 202 23.91 -22.98 -10.67
N GLY A 203 22.66 -22.87 -11.18
CA GLY A 203 22.33 -23.19 -12.57
C GLY A 203 22.73 -22.12 -13.60
N GLY A 204 22.81 -20.85 -13.20
CA GLY A 204 22.99 -19.72 -14.14
C GLY A 204 24.40 -19.57 -14.71
N VAL A 205 25.43 -20.00 -14.00
CA VAL A 205 26.83 -19.75 -14.40
C VAL A 205 27.34 -20.78 -15.40
N ALA A 206 26.84 -22.03 -15.36
CA ALA A 206 27.23 -23.07 -16.32
C ALA A 206 26.63 -22.83 -17.72
N ALA A 207 25.40 -22.30 -17.80
CA ALA A 207 24.73 -22.04 -19.07
C ALA A 207 25.38 -20.91 -19.89
N LEU A 208 25.92 -19.88 -19.21
CA LEU A 208 26.57 -18.75 -19.88
C LEU A 208 27.97 -19.08 -20.44
N LEU A 209 28.68 -20.03 -19.86
CA LEU A 209 30.00 -20.46 -20.37
C LEU A 209 29.90 -21.44 -21.56
N GLY A 210 28.84 -22.26 -21.61
CA GLY A 210 28.61 -23.19 -22.72
C GLY A 210 28.25 -22.52 -24.05
N ILE A 211 27.50 -21.42 -24.01
CA ILE A 211 27.04 -20.71 -25.22
C ILE A 211 28.18 -19.94 -25.90
N ARG A 212 29.17 -19.45 -25.14
CA ARG A 212 30.31 -18.70 -25.68
C ARG A 212 31.28 -19.58 -26.49
N ARG A 213 31.46 -20.86 -26.12
CA ARG A 213 32.36 -21.77 -26.83
C ARG A 213 31.85 -22.23 -28.20
N ARG A 214 30.53 -22.27 -28.42
CA ARG A 214 29.95 -22.71 -29.71
C ARG A 214 30.00 -21.67 -30.83
N ARG A 215 30.32 -20.41 -30.54
CA ARG A 215 30.35 -19.33 -31.54
C ARG A 215 31.73 -19.04 -32.15
N GLN A 216 32.78 -19.73 -31.75
CA GLN A 216 34.15 -19.51 -32.25
C GLN A 216 34.75 -20.71 -33.01
N GLY A 217 33.92 -21.68 -33.43
CA GLY A 217 34.41 -22.92 -34.06
C GLY A 217 33.50 -23.46 -35.17
N GLY A 218 33.02 -22.59 -36.06
CA GLY A 218 32.26 -22.98 -37.25
C GLY A 218 32.47 -21.98 -38.36
#